data_AF-A0A1S9RQI0-F1
#
_entry.id   AF-A0A1S9RQI0-F1
#
_cell.length_a   1.000
_cell.length_b   1.000
_cell.length_c   1.000
_cell.angle_alpha   90.00
_cell.angle_beta   90.00
_cell.angle_gamma   90.00
#
_symmetry.space_group_name_H-M   'P 1'
#
loop_
_entity.id
_entity.type
_entity.pdbx_description
1 polymer ?
#
loop_
_entity_poly.entity_id
_entity_poly.type
_entity_poly.pdbx_seq_one_letter_code
_entity_poly.pdbx_strand_id
1 'polypeptide(L)'
;MSISSVLSNSLTAIAAPTSDDPILQCTDDLQTLLFQDTAKALRLADEKLHVFPFKDVHNSWRRLYTDASIVKACLAIIRNCNLLGSQTEQATTHKVDVPKLIHELQNVTKDVKICSSSSWLPEVIHTLDHALLMTGGLRREKLIDTLLSTLQTATSEQDVSDHALDDESIPPSKRRKLSQPLFPPESVPLPHLKYPIPRVSAPSFDTMQEHILETGTPLVITHAVEHWPAMSTRHWNSREYWFNRTLNGRRLVPVEVGRSYTDEGWGQKIMEFREFLDKHIWRGKLRLGARPRDEHGNSGDDEETGYMAQHDLLSQIPALRNDISIPDCCYIDPPGAEPGTPVYLAKQREREAAKAKKTEGMTSPKADESSFPAEKDDNASEAGSLMAFPTDPIINTWIGPSWTISPLHHDQYHNILVQVVGTKYIRLYSPHTPASQIHPRGQEWVASKDETESGTSSDGEPAKRLIDMSNTSKVDVAAIELSPAENEQWEAMWPGFLQAEYIETVLHEGECLYIPVGWWHYVRGLRAGISVSFWWG
;
A
#
# COMPACT_ATOMS: atom_id res chain seq x y z
N MET A 1 -28.00 0.98 0.14
CA MET A 1 -28.51 1.17 -1.25
C MET A 1 -28.71 -0.20 -1.85
N SER A 2 -29.71 -0.38 -2.73
CA SER A 2 -29.86 -1.66 -3.45
C SER A 2 -28.73 -1.83 -4.47
N ILE A 3 -28.41 -3.08 -4.82
CA ILE A 3 -27.38 -3.38 -5.82
C ILE A 3 -27.71 -2.74 -7.18
N SER A 4 -28.99 -2.75 -7.58
CA SER A 4 -29.46 -2.15 -8.83
C SER A 4 -29.22 -0.64 -8.88
N SER A 5 -29.50 0.06 -7.77
CA SER A 5 -29.27 1.51 -7.66
C SER A 5 -27.79 1.86 -7.76
N VAL A 6 -26.91 1.10 -7.09
CA VAL A 6 -25.46 1.35 -7.14
C VAL A 6 -24.90 1.09 -8.54
N LEU A 7 -25.32 0.03 -9.21
CA LEU A 7 -24.94 -0.27 -10.59
C LEU A 7 -25.39 0.82 -11.56
N SER A 8 -26.66 1.26 -11.46
CA SER A 8 -27.18 2.37 -12.27
C SER A 8 -26.36 3.63 -12.05
N ASN A 9 -26.14 4.04 -10.80
CA ASN A 9 -25.38 5.25 -10.48
C ASN A 9 -23.94 5.16 -11.00
N SER A 10 -23.35 3.97 -10.94
CA SER A 10 -21.99 3.74 -11.43
C SER A 10 -21.88 3.91 -12.94
N LEU A 11 -22.79 3.30 -13.70
CA LEU A 11 -22.85 3.42 -15.15
C LEU A 11 -23.19 4.85 -15.59
N THR A 12 -24.11 5.54 -14.90
CA THR A 12 -24.44 6.95 -15.16
C THR A 12 -23.22 7.85 -14.95
N ALA A 13 -22.49 7.66 -13.85
CA ALA A 13 -21.31 8.48 -13.55
C ALA A 13 -20.22 8.33 -14.63
N ILE A 14 -20.09 7.15 -15.23
CA ILE A 14 -19.11 6.88 -16.30
C ILE A 14 -19.60 7.38 -17.66
N ALA A 15 -20.89 7.23 -17.96
CA ALA A 15 -21.46 7.65 -19.25
C ALA A 15 -21.54 9.17 -19.42
N ALA A 16 -21.48 9.93 -18.33
CA ALA A 16 -21.54 11.40 -18.33
C ALA A 16 -20.32 12.01 -17.58
N PRO A 17 -19.11 11.95 -18.17
CA PRO A 17 -17.93 12.57 -17.58
C PRO A 17 -18.10 14.10 -17.47
N THR A 18 -17.54 14.69 -16.41
CA THR A 18 -17.51 16.15 -16.24
C THR A 18 -16.51 16.77 -17.23
N SER A 19 -16.66 18.06 -17.54
CA SER A 19 -15.83 18.75 -18.55
C SER A 19 -14.32 18.77 -18.25
N ASP A 20 -13.95 18.57 -16.98
CA ASP A 20 -12.58 18.51 -16.48
C ASP A 20 -12.07 17.06 -16.29
N ASP A 21 -12.85 16.03 -16.63
CA ASP A 21 -12.47 14.64 -16.42
C ASP A 21 -11.34 14.24 -17.38
N PRO A 22 -10.20 13.69 -16.88
CA PRO A 22 -9.09 13.25 -17.72
C PRO A 22 -9.47 12.24 -18.80
N ILE A 23 -10.58 11.52 -18.65
CA ILE A 23 -11.07 10.60 -19.70
C ILE A 23 -11.37 11.33 -21.01
N LEU A 24 -11.74 12.61 -20.97
CA LEU A 24 -12.01 13.42 -22.16
C LEU A 24 -10.75 13.75 -22.98
N GLN A 25 -9.57 13.48 -22.42
CA GLN A 25 -8.30 13.59 -23.14
C GLN A 25 -7.96 12.31 -23.91
N CYS A 26 -8.74 11.23 -23.75
CA CYS A 26 -8.74 10.10 -24.69
C CYS A 26 -9.51 10.48 -25.97
N THR A 27 -9.16 9.84 -27.09
CA THR A 27 -9.90 10.04 -28.36
C THR A 27 -11.36 9.58 -28.20
N ASP A 28 -12.28 10.19 -28.97
CA ASP A 28 -13.71 9.84 -28.95
C ASP A 28 -13.97 8.35 -29.24
N ASP A 29 -13.10 7.73 -30.05
CA ASP A 29 -13.12 6.30 -30.34
C ASP A 29 -12.91 5.45 -29.09
N LEU A 30 -12.06 5.88 -28.15
CA LEU A 30 -11.77 5.14 -26.91
C LEU A 30 -12.92 5.23 -25.91
N GLN A 31 -13.58 6.38 -25.83
CA GLN A 31 -14.78 6.56 -25.01
C GLN A 31 -15.92 5.71 -25.55
N THR A 32 -16.06 5.64 -26.88
CA THR A 32 -17.04 4.78 -27.54
C THR A 32 -16.70 3.29 -27.32
N LEU A 33 -15.41 2.94 -27.38
CA LEU A 33 -14.92 1.58 -27.17
C LEU A 33 -15.22 1.05 -25.76
N LEU A 34 -15.19 1.92 -24.75
CA LEU A 34 -15.47 1.58 -23.34
C LEU A 34 -16.75 0.77 -23.17
N PHE A 35 -17.81 1.13 -23.90
CA PHE A 35 -19.13 0.50 -23.79
C PHE A 35 -19.46 -0.46 -24.93
N GLN A 36 -18.75 -0.38 -26.06
CA GLN A 36 -18.90 -1.36 -27.15
C GLN A 36 -18.12 -2.65 -26.89
N ASP A 37 -16.87 -2.52 -26.42
CA ASP A 37 -15.99 -3.63 -26.12
C ASP A 37 -15.11 -3.27 -24.91
N THR A 38 -15.70 -3.34 -23.73
CA THR A 38 -15.04 -3.05 -22.46
C THR A 38 -13.78 -3.89 -22.25
N ALA A 39 -13.77 -5.14 -22.73
CA ALA A 39 -12.60 -6.01 -22.60
C ALA A 39 -11.43 -5.50 -23.45
N LYS A 40 -11.70 -5.03 -24.67
CA LYS A 40 -10.68 -4.39 -25.52
C LYS A 40 -10.23 -3.04 -24.97
N ALA A 41 -11.14 -2.23 -24.43
CA ALA A 41 -10.78 -0.97 -23.78
C ALA A 41 -9.84 -1.20 -22.59
N LEU A 42 -10.14 -2.20 -21.76
CA LEU A 42 -9.31 -2.57 -20.61
C LEU A 42 -7.92 -3.04 -21.03
N ARG A 43 -7.82 -3.95 -22.02
CA ARG A 43 -6.51 -4.41 -22.54
C ARG A 43 -5.66 -3.27 -23.09
N LEU A 44 -6.27 -2.37 -23.86
CA LEU A 44 -5.56 -1.23 -24.42
C LEU A 44 -5.06 -0.28 -23.33
N ALA A 45 -5.89 -0.03 -22.31
CA ALA A 45 -5.47 0.80 -21.19
C ALA A 45 -4.32 0.13 -20.41
N ASP A 46 -4.42 -1.18 -20.15
CA ASP A 46 -3.40 -1.98 -19.48
C ASP A 46 -2.05 -1.93 -20.21
N GLU A 47 -2.04 -2.14 -21.53
CA GLU A 47 -0.84 -1.99 -22.36
C GLU A 47 -0.20 -0.61 -22.16
N LYS A 48 -1.00 0.45 -22.12
CA LYS A 48 -0.50 1.83 -21.96
C LYS A 48 -0.01 2.17 -20.55
N LEU A 49 -0.49 1.47 -19.53
CA LEU A 49 0.06 1.60 -18.16
C LEU A 49 1.49 1.07 -18.08
N HIS A 50 1.86 0.06 -18.88
CA HIS A 50 3.17 -0.60 -18.83
C HIS A 50 4.21 0.00 -19.80
N VAL A 51 3.80 0.90 -20.72
CA VAL A 51 4.74 1.55 -21.67
C VAL A 51 5.61 2.61 -20.99
N PHE A 52 5.11 3.26 -19.93
CA PHE A 52 5.78 4.38 -19.27
C PHE A 52 6.01 4.09 -17.79
N PRO A 53 7.06 4.64 -17.16
CA PRO A 53 7.13 4.64 -15.70
C PRO A 53 5.84 5.22 -15.12
N PHE A 54 5.31 4.62 -14.05
CA PHE A 54 3.99 4.99 -13.51
C PHE A 54 3.78 6.51 -13.32
N LYS A 55 4.81 7.23 -12.85
CA LYS A 55 4.80 8.70 -12.67
C LYS A 55 4.59 9.49 -13.97
N ASP A 56 4.93 8.90 -15.11
CA ASP A 56 4.86 9.48 -16.45
C ASP A 56 3.62 8.96 -17.22
N VAL A 57 2.85 8.02 -16.64
CA VAL A 57 1.61 7.52 -17.22
C VAL A 57 0.56 8.62 -17.20
N HIS A 58 0.04 8.95 -18.38
CA HIS A 58 -0.98 9.97 -18.53
C HIS A 58 -2.29 9.59 -17.80
N ASN A 59 -2.90 10.58 -17.12
CA ASN A 59 -4.09 10.37 -16.31
C ASN A 59 -5.28 9.81 -17.09
N SER A 60 -5.38 10.08 -18.40
CA SER A 60 -6.45 9.54 -19.25
C SER A 60 -6.39 8.01 -19.38
N TRP A 61 -5.20 7.40 -19.40
CA TRP A 61 -5.04 5.93 -19.45
C TRP A 61 -5.39 5.28 -18.11
N ARG A 62 -4.91 5.86 -17.01
CA ARG A 62 -5.32 5.46 -15.65
C ARG A 62 -6.83 5.51 -15.50
N ARG A 63 -7.45 6.55 -16.06
CA ARG A 63 -8.88 6.75 -16.02
C ARG A 63 -9.65 5.76 -16.89
N LEU A 64 -9.19 5.49 -18.10
CA LEU A 64 -9.80 4.49 -18.99
C LEU A 64 -9.75 3.09 -18.37
N TYR A 65 -8.62 2.69 -17.78
CA TYR A 65 -8.50 1.40 -17.08
C TYR A 65 -9.48 1.31 -15.90
N THR A 66 -9.59 2.37 -15.11
CA THR A 66 -10.51 2.46 -13.97
C THR A 66 -11.96 2.30 -14.43
N ASP A 67 -12.40 3.11 -15.40
CA ASP A 67 -13.79 3.11 -15.87
C ASP A 67 -14.12 1.78 -16.58
N ALA A 68 -13.19 1.21 -17.37
CA ALA A 68 -13.39 -0.09 -18.01
C ALA A 68 -13.51 -1.23 -16.99
N SER A 69 -12.72 -1.20 -15.91
CA SER A 69 -12.80 -2.17 -14.82
C SER A 69 -14.15 -2.11 -14.10
N ILE A 70 -14.65 -0.90 -13.83
CA ILE A 70 -15.97 -0.70 -13.21
C ILE A 70 -17.09 -1.18 -14.12
N VAL A 71 -17.06 -0.84 -15.42
CA VAL A 71 -18.07 -1.29 -16.39
C VAL A 71 -18.05 -2.83 -16.48
N LYS A 72 -16.87 -3.46 -16.59
CA LYS A 72 -16.72 -4.91 -16.60
C LYS A 72 -17.33 -5.55 -15.35
N ALA A 73 -17.01 -5.01 -14.17
CA ALA A 73 -17.58 -5.46 -12.90
C ALA A 73 -19.11 -5.31 -12.86
N CYS A 74 -19.65 -4.15 -13.28
CA CYS A 74 -21.08 -3.92 -13.33
C CYS A 74 -21.80 -4.93 -14.22
N LEU A 75 -21.31 -5.14 -15.45
CA LEU A 75 -21.88 -6.10 -16.40
C LEU A 75 -21.84 -7.54 -15.85
N ALA A 76 -20.74 -7.93 -15.20
CA ALA A 76 -20.63 -9.23 -14.56
C ALA A 76 -21.65 -9.41 -13.42
N ILE A 77 -21.84 -8.39 -12.57
CA ILE A 77 -22.84 -8.44 -11.49
C ILE A 77 -24.25 -8.54 -12.08
N ILE A 78 -24.59 -7.72 -13.07
CA ILE A 78 -25.91 -7.72 -13.74
C ILE A 78 -26.20 -9.11 -14.31
N ARG A 79 -25.21 -9.70 -15.00
CA ARG A 79 -25.32 -11.02 -15.60
C ARG A 79 -25.55 -12.12 -14.57
N ASN A 80 -24.67 -12.21 -13.58
CA ASN A 80 -24.69 -13.33 -12.64
C ASN A 80 -25.80 -13.22 -11.59
N CYS A 81 -26.28 -12.01 -11.28
CA CYS A 81 -27.43 -11.81 -10.39
C CYS A 81 -28.78 -11.89 -11.11
N ASN A 82 -28.77 -12.06 -12.44
CA ASN A 82 -29.93 -12.07 -13.32
C ASN A 82 -30.89 -10.91 -13.00
N LEU A 83 -30.36 -9.68 -13.02
CA LEU A 83 -31.10 -8.48 -12.62
C LEU A 83 -32.18 -8.08 -13.62
N LEU A 84 -32.00 -8.40 -14.90
CA LEU A 84 -32.88 -8.00 -16.00
C LEU A 84 -33.70 -9.18 -16.56
N GLY A 85 -33.67 -10.33 -15.88
CA GLY A 85 -34.38 -11.54 -16.32
C GLY A 85 -33.92 -12.00 -17.71
N SER A 86 -34.87 -12.26 -18.61
CA SER A 86 -34.59 -12.72 -19.98
C SER A 86 -33.81 -11.73 -20.84
N GLN A 87 -33.75 -10.45 -20.45
CA GLN A 87 -33.00 -9.43 -21.20
C GLN A 87 -31.52 -9.34 -20.80
N THR A 88 -31.12 -10.05 -19.74
CA THR A 88 -29.77 -10.01 -19.18
C THR A 88 -28.69 -10.37 -20.21
N GLU A 89 -28.89 -11.42 -21.01
CA GLU A 89 -27.90 -11.82 -22.03
C GLU A 89 -27.79 -10.80 -23.18
N GLN A 90 -28.90 -10.21 -23.60
CA GLN A 90 -28.91 -9.18 -24.65
C GLN A 90 -28.30 -7.86 -24.16
N ALA A 91 -28.52 -7.50 -22.91
CA ALA A 91 -28.02 -6.26 -22.30
C ALA A 91 -26.52 -6.31 -21.93
N THR A 92 -25.91 -7.50 -21.88
CA THR A 92 -24.52 -7.70 -21.44
C THR A 92 -23.59 -8.24 -22.53
N THR A 93 -24.09 -8.41 -23.76
CA THR A 93 -23.30 -8.85 -24.93
C THR A 93 -22.80 -7.65 -25.77
N HIS A 94 -21.94 -7.92 -26.76
CA HIS A 94 -20.96 -7.08 -27.50
C HIS A 94 -21.35 -5.67 -28.04
N LYS A 95 -22.41 -5.03 -27.56
CA LYS A 95 -22.71 -3.60 -27.77
C LYS A 95 -23.71 -3.14 -26.72
N VAL A 96 -23.23 -2.65 -25.58
CA VAL A 96 -24.11 -2.26 -24.47
C VAL A 96 -24.80 -0.93 -24.80
N ASP A 97 -26.13 -0.95 -24.89
CA ASP A 97 -26.94 0.28 -24.92
C ASP A 97 -27.03 0.82 -23.49
N VAL A 98 -26.04 1.63 -23.11
CA VAL A 98 -25.88 2.15 -21.74
C VAL A 98 -27.08 2.97 -21.28
N PRO A 99 -27.64 3.91 -22.06
CA PRO A 99 -28.86 4.62 -21.66
C PRO A 99 -30.03 3.67 -21.36
N LYS A 100 -30.25 2.67 -22.21
CA LYS A 100 -31.31 1.67 -21.99
C LYS A 100 -31.03 0.83 -20.75
N LEU A 101 -29.80 0.37 -20.56
CA LEU A 101 -29.38 -0.44 -19.41
C LEU A 101 -29.55 0.32 -18.08
N ILE A 102 -29.16 1.60 -18.05
CA ILE A 102 -29.36 2.49 -16.88
C ILE A 102 -30.85 2.58 -16.54
N HIS A 103 -31.68 2.87 -17.54
CA HIS A 103 -33.13 2.98 -17.34
C HIS A 103 -33.74 1.66 -16.83
N GLU A 104 -33.33 0.52 -17.36
CA GLU A 104 -33.80 -0.80 -16.91
C GLU A 104 -33.39 -1.07 -15.45
N LEU A 105 -32.14 -0.79 -15.07
CA LEU A 105 -31.65 -0.97 -13.70
C LEU A 105 -32.38 -0.10 -12.68
N GLN A 106 -32.75 1.12 -13.04
CA GLN A 106 -33.53 2.02 -12.18
C GLN A 106 -34.91 1.45 -11.84
N ASN A 107 -35.46 0.58 -12.70
CA ASN A 107 -36.76 -0.06 -12.50
C ASN A 107 -36.65 -1.40 -11.74
N VAL A 108 -35.44 -1.88 -11.43
CA VAL A 108 -35.24 -3.15 -10.71
C VAL A 108 -35.44 -2.94 -9.20
N THR A 109 -36.50 -3.54 -8.67
CA THR A 109 -36.84 -3.59 -7.23
C THR A 109 -36.40 -4.88 -6.54
N LYS A 110 -35.74 -5.80 -7.28
CA LYS A 110 -35.30 -7.10 -6.77
C LYS A 110 -34.16 -6.93 -5.75
N ASP A 111 -34.39 -7.39 -4.53
CA ASP A 111 -33.32 -7.58 -3.55
C ASP A 111 -32.49 -8.81 -3.92
N VAL A 112 -31.18 -8.61 -4.08
CA VAL A 112 -30.25 -9.66 -4.47
C VAL A 112 -29.45 -10.11 -3.27
N LYS A 113 -29.52 -11.40 -2.98
CA LYS A 113 -28.59 -12.10 -2.09
C LYS A 113 -27.58 -12.86 -2.93
N ILE A 114 -26.30 -12.67 -2.63
CA ILE A 114 -25.19 -13.30 -3.35
C ILE A 114 -24.62 -14.41 -2.47
N CYS A 115 -24.44 -15.60 -3.04
CA CYS A 115 -23.82 -16.68 -2.29
C CYS A 115 -22.33 -16.44 -2.10
N SER A 116 -21.83 -16.60 -0.87
CA SER A 116 -20.41 -16.38 -0.54
C SER A 116 -19.46 -17.33 -1.30
N SER A 117 -19.96 -18.48 -1.76
CA SER A 117 -19.25 -19.46 -2.58
C SER A 117 -19.37 -19.23 -4.10
N SER A 118 -20.01 -18.14 -4.53
CA SER A 118 -20.20 -17.82 -5.96
C SER A 118 -18.86 -17.72 -6.70
N SER A 119 -18.70 -18.48 -7.78
CA SER A 119 -17.44 -18.57 -8.54
C SER A 119 -17.05 -17.29 -9.29
N TRP A 120 -18.04 -16.46 -9.65
CA TRP A 120 -17.83 -15.19 -10.36
C TRP A 120 -17.44 -14.03 -9.43
N LEU A 121 -17.72 -14.15 -8.13
CA LEU A 121 -17.52 -13.08 -7.16
C LEU A 121 -16.03 -12.66 -7.03
N PRO A 122 -15.06 -13.59 -6.95
CA PRO A 122 -13.64 -13.24 -6.93
C PRO A 122 -13.22 -12.43 -8.16
N GLU A 123 -13.67 -12.80 -9.35
CA GLU A 123 -13.30 -12.08 -10.58
C GLU A 123 -13.73 -10.61 -10.53
N VAL A 124 -14.93 -10.34 -10.01
CA VAL A 124 -15.45 -8.98 -9.84
C VAL A 124 -14.64 -8.20 -8.79
N ILE A 125 -14.37 -8.82 -7.63
CA ILE A 125 -13.57 -8.20 -6.57
C ILE A 125 -12.16 -7.87 -7.08
N HIS A 126 -11.51 -8.84 -7.74
CA HIS A 126 -10.17 -8.69 -8.30
C HIS A 126 -10.13 -7.60 -9.37
N THR A 127 -11.13 -7.53 -10.24
CA THR A 127 -11.22 -6.46 -11.27
C THR A 127 -11.28 -5.08 -10.62
N LEU A 128 -12.06 -4.91 -9.55
CA LEU A 128 -12.17 -3.65 -8.82
C LEU A 128 -10.90 -3.32 -8.01
N ASP A 129 -10.28 -4.32 -7.37
CA ASP A 129 -9.03 -4.12 -6.64
C ASP A 129 -7.86 -3.81 -7.58
N HIS A 130 -7.78 -4.44 -8.76
CA HIS A 130 -6.78 -4.07 -9.77
C HIS A 130 -6.95 -2.62 -10.21
N ALA A 131 -8.18 -2.10 -10.36
CA ALA A 131 -8.36 -0.68 -10.65
C ALA A 131 -7.75 0.22 -9.55
N LEU A 132 -7.93 -0.15 -8.27
CA LEU A 132 -7.32 0.57 -7.14
C LEU A 132 -5.80 0.43 -7.13
N LEU A 133 -5.28 -0.79 -7.26
CA LEU A 133 -3.84 -1.08 -7.16
C LEU A 133 -3.05 -0.53 -8.35
N MET A 134 -3.57 -0.68 -9.56
CA MET A 134 -2.86 -0.32 -10.79
C MET A 134 -2.98 1.16 -11.13
N THR A 135 -4.01 1.86 -10.66
CA THR A 135 -4.27 3.25 -11.09
C THR A 135 -4.60 4.22 -9.97
N GLY A 136 -4.69 3.74 -8.72
CA GLY A 136 -5.19 4.51 -7.58
C GLY A 136 -6.71 4.72 -7.61
N GLY A 137 -7.44 4.12 -8.56
CA GLY A 137 -8.88 4.34 -8.74
C GLY A 137 -9.24 5.79 -9.09
N LEU A 138 -8.37 6.48 -9.85
CA LEU A 138 -8.40 7.93 -10.08
C LEU A 138 -9.82 8.50 -10.28
N ARG A 139 -10.29 9.32 -9.31
CA ARG A 139 -11.62 9.97 -9.27
C ARG A 139 -12.83 9.01 -9.18
N ARG A 140 -12.62 7.72 -8.95
CA ARG A 140 -13.65 6.66 -8.79
C ARG A 140 -13.52 5.86 -7.49
N GLU A 141 -12.63 6.26 -6.60
CA GLU A 141 -12.32 5.57 -5.34
C GLU A 141 -13.61 5.31 -4.53
N LYS A 142 -14.43 6.34 -4.35
CA LYS A 142 -15.73 6.24 -3.65
C LYS A 142 -16.73 5.33 -4.35
N LEU A 143 -16.71 5.30 -5.68
CA LEU A 143 -17.62 4.47 -6.46
C LEU A 143 -17.23 2.99 -6.33
N ILE A 144 -15.93 2.69 -6.44
CA ILE A 144 -15.40 1.34 -6.22
C ILE A 144 -15.69 0.86 -4.79
N ASP A 145 -15.46 1.71 -3.79
CA ASP A 145 -15.77 1.42 -2.38
C ASP A 145 -17.27 1.14 -2.18
N THR A 146 -18.15 1.91 -2.81
CA THR A 146 -19.60 1.70 -2.75
C THR A 146 -19.99 0.36 -3.38
N LEU A 147 -19.41 -0.01 -4.53
CA LEU A 147 -19.64 -1.31 -5.17
C LEU A 147 -19.21 -2.46 -4.26
N LEU A 148 -17.98 -2.41 -3.72
CA LEU A 148 -17.44 -3.45 -2.85
C LEU A 148 -18.24 -3.57 -1.54
N SER A 149 -18.60 -2.45 -0.91
CA SER A 149 -19.44 -2.42 0.30
C SER A 149 -20.85 -2.98 0.05
N THR A 150 -21.41 -2.74 -1.14
CA THR A 150 -22.71 -3.29 -1.54
C THR A 150 -22.62 -4.80 -1.78
N LEU A 151 -21.56 -5.27 -2.43
CA LEU A 151 -21.28 -6.71 -2.59
C LEU A 151 -21.08 -7.40 -1.24
N GLN A 152 -20.39 -6.74 -0.30
CA GLN A 152 -20.21 -7.25 1.05
C GLN A 152 -21.56 -7.44 1.75
N THR A 153 -22.39 -6.40 1.75
CA THR A 153 -23.73 -6.44 2.37
C THR A 153 -24.59 -7.55 1.77
N ALA A 154 -24.63 -7.66 0.44
CA ALA A 154 -25.40 -8.69 -0.27
C ALA A 154 -24.89 -10.12 -0.03
N THR A 155 -23.65 -10.28 0.45
CA THR A 155 -23.01 -11.58 0.74
C THR A 155 -23.18 -11.98 2.21
N SER A 156 -23.05 -11.02 3.14
CA SER A 156 -23.09 -11.27 4.59
C SER A 156 -24.45 -11.71 5.13
N GLU A 157 -25.56 -11.42 4.43
CA GLU A 157 -26.91 -11.82 4.85
C GLU A 157 -27.19 -13.33 4.76
N GLN A 158 -26.30 -14.14 4.16
CA GLN A 158 -26.43 -15.61 4.13
C GLN A 158 -25.78 -16.33 5.32
N ASP A 159 -24.69 -15.82 5.88
CA ASP A 159 -23.95 -16.50 6.95
C ASP A 159 -24.74 -16.57 8.28
N VAL A 160 -25.81 -15.78 8.41
CA VAL A 160 -26.71 -15.79 9.58
C VAL A 160 -27.79 -16.88 9.48
N SER A 161 -28.10 -17.40 8.28
CA SER A 161 -29.20 -18.37 8.09
C SER A 161 -28.78 -19.85 8.00
N ASP A 162 -27.52 -20.16 7.72
CA ASP A 162 -27.07 -21.56 7.51
C ASP A 162 -26.68 -22.34 8.79
N HIS A 163 -26.83 -21.74 9.97
CA HIS A 163 -26.61 -22.42 11.26
C HIS A 163 -27.89 -22.68 12.07
N ALA A 164 -29.07 -22.42 11.53
CA ALA A 164 -30.34 -22.79 12.14
C ALA A 164 -30.95 -24.00 11.40
N LEU A 165 -30.29 -25.16 11.50
CA LEU A 165 -30.99 -26.43 11.32
C LEU A 165 -31.42 -26.90 12.71
N ASP A 166 -32.72 -27.13 12.83
CA ASP A 166 -33.43 -27.63 14.01
C ASP A 166 -32.71 -28.85 14.62
N ASP A 167 -32.04 -28.64 15.75
CA ASP A 167 -31.69 -29.71 16.68
C ASP A 167 -32.06 -29.25 18.09
N GLU A 168 -33.22 -29.71 18.56
CA GLU A 168 -33.66 -29.56 19.95
C GLU A 168 -32.75 -30.38 20.89
N SER A 169 -31.50 -29.93 21.09
CA SER A 169 -30.62 -30.53 22.10
C SER A 169 -29.40 -29.70 22.54
N ILE A 170 -29.38 -28.37 22.37
CA ILE A 170 -28.21 -27.55 22.77
C ILE A 170 -28.42 -26.89 24.16
N PRO A 171 -27.57 -27.15 25.17
CA PRO A 171 -27.62 -26.44 26.45
C PRO A 171 -27.18 -24.98 26.30
N PRO A 172 -27.63 -24.05 27.17
CA PRO A 172 -27.51 -22.61 26.95
C PRO A 172 -26.04 -22.19 26.83
N SER A 173 -25.73 -21.48 25.75
CA SER A 173 -24.38 -21.05 25.35
C SER A 173 -23.80 -19.96 26.27
N LYS A 174 -23.32 -20.35 27.45
CA LYS A 174 -22.47 -19.49 28.31
C LYS A 174 -20.98 -19.64 27.97
N ARG A 175 -20.57 -19.29 26.73
CA ARG A 175 -19.20 -18.85 26.43
C ARG A 175 -19.15 -18.18 25.07
N ARG A 176 -18.97 -16.85 25.06
CA ARG A 176 -18.63 -16.10 23.84
C ARG A 176 -17.32 -16.69 23.32
N LYS A 177 -17.33 -17.37 22.16
CA LYS A 177 -16.09 -17.86 21.53
C LYS A 177 -15.22 -16.63 21.28
N LEU A 178 -14.05 -16.55 21.92
CA LEU A 178 -13.04 -15.56 21.57
C LEU A 178 -12.71 -15.76 20.08
N SER A 179 -12.80 -14.69 19.28
CA SER A 179 -12.42 -14.75 17.87
C SER A 179 -10.96 -15.21 17.76
N GLN A 180 -10.67 -16.13 16.84
CA GLN A 180 -9.29 -16.57 16.61
C GLN A 180 -8.39 -15.37 16.29
N PRO A 181 -7.15 -15.34 16.81
CA PRO A 181 -6.21 -14.28 16.47
C PRO A 181 -5.87 -14.31 14.98
N LEU A 182 -5.56 -13.14 14.41
CA LEU A 182 -5.13 -13.02 13.02
C LEU A 182 -3.73 -13.60 12.82
N PHE A 183 -2.86 -13.42 13.82
CA PHE A 183 -1.47 -13.86 13.78
C PHE A 183 -1.24 -15.03 14.74
N PRO A 184 -0.29 -15.92 14.40
CA PRO A 184 0.12 -16.96 15.33
C PRO A 184 0.85 -16.36 16.55
N PRO A 185 0.86 -17.06 17.70
CA PRO A 185 1.44 -16.54 18.93
C PRO A 185 2.98 -16.56 18.96
N GLU A 186 3.63 -17.14 17.95
CA GLU A 186 5.08 -17.32 17.92
C GLU A 186 5.83 -15.97 17.96
N SER A 187 6.97 -15.98 18.65
CA SER A 187 7.82 -14.81 18.83
C SER A 187 9.29 -15.19 18.72
N VAL A 188 10.08 -14.32 18.11
CA VAL A 188 11.54 -14.36 18.14
C VAL A 188 12.03 -13.88 19.51
N PRO A 189 13.12 -14.43 20.06
CA PRO A 189 13.72 -13.91 21.28
C PRO A 189 14.00 -12.41 21.19
N LEU A 190 13.67 -11.68 22.26
CA LEU A 190 13.93 -10.25 22.34
C LEU A 190 15.46 -9.99 22.38
N PRO A 191 15.97 -9.04 21.59
CA PRO A 191 17.37 -8.65 21.66
C PRO A 191 17.66 -7.88 22.96
N HIS A 192 18.91 -7.92 23.43
CA HIS A 192 19.39 -7.08 24.51
C HIS A 192 19.80 -5.71 23.96
N LEU A 193 19.09 -4.65 24.38
CA LEU A 193 19.37 -3.27 23.95
C LEU A 193 20.59 -2.70 24.70
N LYS A 194 21.58 -2.22 23.96
CA LYS A 194 22.77 -1.50 24.46
C LYS A 194 22.56 0.01 24.49
N TYR A 195 21.92 0.57 23.46
CA TYR A 195 21.74 2.03 23.32
C TYR A 195 20.26 2.39 23.13
N PRO A 196 19.44 2.31 24.20
CA PRO A 196 18.00 2.46 24.07
C PRO A 196 17.57 3.88 23.68
N ILE A 197 16.60 3.98 22.77
CA ILE A 197 15.93 5.25 22.44
C ILE A 197 15.14 5.76 23.66
N PRO A 198 15.17 7.07 23.98
CA PRO A 198 14.34 7.65 25.02
C PRO A 198 12.84 7.38 24.82
N ARG A 199 12.12 7.21 25.94
CA ARG A 199 10.68 6.97 25.97
C ARG A 199 9.96 8.11 26.69
N VAL A 200 8.90 8.61 26.09
CA VAL A 200 7.99 9.60 26.69
C VAL A 200 6.55 9.10 26.60
N SER A 201 5.76 9.35 27.64
CA SER A 201 4.35 8.96 27.68
C SER A 201 3.47 10.13 27.26
N ALA A 202 2.68 9.95 26.19
CA ALA A 202 1.68 10.89 25.70
C ALA A 202 2.07 12.37 25.87
N PRO A 203 3.20 12.82 25.28
CA PRO A 203 3.66 14.20 25.38
C PRO A 203 2.59 15.15 24.80
N SER A 204 2.53 16.38 25.34
CA SER A 204 1.65 17.40 24.77
C SER A 204 2.12 17.79 23.37
N PHE A 205 1.21 18.38 22.59
CA PHE A 205 1.53 18.92 21.27
C PHE A 205 2.71 19.90 21.32
N ASP A 206 2.71 20.83 22.29
CA ASP A 206 3.80 21.82 22.45
C ASP A 206 5.15 21.16 22.75
N THR A 207 5.17 20.14 23.61
CA THR A 207 6.39 19.39 23.92
C THR A 207 6.90 18.63 22.70
N MET A 208 6.01 18.04 21.90
CA MET A 208 6.39 17.40 20.64
C MET A 208 6.91 18.40 19.62
N GLN A 209 6.28 19.57 19.52
CA GLN A 209 6.72 20.64 18.63
C GLN A 209 8.12 21.14 18.99
N GLU A 210 8.36 21.44 20.28
CA GLU A 210 9.70 21.83 20.74
C GLU A 210 10.74 20.74 20.45
N HIS A 211 10.41 19.47 20.71
CA HIS A 211 11.32 18.35 20.41
C HIS A 211 11.63 18.24 18.91
N ILE A 212 10.62 18.34 18.04
CA ILE A 212 10.76 18.22 16.58
C ILE A 212 11.57 19.39 16.01
N LEU A 213 11.33 20.62 16.49
CA LEU A 213 11.97 21.82 15.97
C LEU A 213 13.40 22.01 16.51
N GLU A 214 13.64 21.74 17.80
CA GLU A 214 14.90 22.08 18.46
C GLU A 214 15.86 20.89 18.63
N THR A 215 15.32 19.68 18.84
CA THR A 215 16.14 18.49 19.16
C THR A 215 16.28 17.53 17.97
N GLY A 216 15.18 17.22 17.29
CA GLY A 216 15.22 16.45 16.04
C GLY A 216 15.80 15.03 16.16
N THR A 217 15.69 14.37 17.32
CA THR A 217 16.18 12.98 17.52
C THR A 217 15.03 11.96 17.63
N PRO A 218 15.29 10.66 17.35
CA PRO A 218 14.29 9.61 17.52
C PRO A 218 13.76 9.52 18.95
N LEU A 219 12.47 9.25 19.07
CA LEU A 219 11.75 9.25 20.34
C LEU A 219 10.64 8.20 20.31
N VAL A 220 10.58 7.34 21.32
CA VAL A 220 9.46 6.41 21.49
C VAL A 220 8.36 7.08 22.32
N ILE A 221 7.15 7.08 21.78
CA ILE A 221 5.96 7.67 22.38
C ILE A 221 5.05 6.54 22.85
N THR A 222 4.78 6.48 24.14
CA THR A 222 3.89 5.49 24.76
C THR A 222 2.53 6.10 25.10
N HIS A 223 1.49 5.26 25.19
CA HIS A 223 0.13 5.66 25.60
C HIS A 223 -0.55 6.74 24.71
N ALA A 224 -0.06 6.98 23.49
CA ALA A 224 -0.62 8.00 22.59
C ALA A 224 -1.79 7.50 21.72
N VAL A 225 -1.82 6.19 21.40
CA VAL A 225 -2.75 5.62 20.42
C VAL A 225 -3.71 4.57 21.00
N GLU A 226 -3.74 4.41 22.32
CA GLU A 226 -4.61 3.41 22.99
C GLU A 226 -6.11 3.63 22.74
N HIS A 227 -6.49 4.88 22.45
CA HIS A 227 -7.86 5.25 22.12
C HIS A 227 -8.29 4.77 20.71
N TRP A 228 -7.36 4.28 19.88
CA TRP A 228 -7.71 3.80 18.55
C TRP A 228 -8.64 2.59 18.62
N PRO A 229 -9.73 2.56 17.82
CA PRO A 229 -10.56 1.37 17.68
C PRO A 229 -9.76 0.11 17.29
N ALA A 230 -8.70 0.25 16.48
CA ALA A 230 -7.79 -0.83 16.10
C ALA A 230 -7.14 -1.54 17.32
N MET A 231 -7.04 -0.84 18.45
CA MET A 231 -6.43 -1.29 19.71
C MET A 231 -7.48 -1.74 20.75
N SER A 232 -8.77 -1.59 20.46
CA SER A 232 -9.83 -1.77 21.46
C SER A 232 -11.10 -2.41 20.88
N THR A 233 -12.03 -1.60 20.37
CA THR A 233 -13.37 -2.06 19.95
C THR A 233 -13.35 -2.86 18.64
N ARG A 234 -12.37 -2.62 17.78
CA ARG A 234 -12.17 -3.23 16.46
C ARG A 234 -10.74 -3.77 16.37
N HIS A 235 -10.36 -4.61 17.33
CA HIS A 235 -9.00 -5.15 17.43
C HIS A 235 -8.49 -5.72 16.11
N TRP A 236 -7.40 -5.16 15.60
CA TRP A 236 -6.76 -5.62 14.36
C TRP A 236 -6.10 -6.99 14.48
N ASN A 237 -6.01 -7.56 15.69
CA ASN A 237 -5.64 -8.96 15.86
C ASN A 237 -6.83 -9.93 15.74
N SER A 238 -8.05 -9.48 15.40
CA SER A 238 -9.20 -10.37 15.19
C SER A 238 -9.25 -10.89 13.74
N ARG A 239 -9.15 -12.21 13.55
CA ARG A 239 -9.28 -12.82 12.22
C ARG A 239 -10.66 -12.56 11.61
N GLU A 240 -11.71 -12.67 12.40
CA GLU A 240 -13.09 -12.45 11.97
C GLU A 240 -13.29 -11.01 11.48
N TYR A 241 -12.75 -10.03 12.22
CA TYR A 241 -12.80 -8.63 11.83
C TYR A 241 -12.20 -8.41 10.44
N TRP A 242 -10.98 -8.88 10.23
CA TRP A 242 -10.29 -8.74 8.96
C TRP A 242 -11.00 -9.45 7.83
N PHE A 243 -11.41 -10.71 8.02
CA PHE A 243 -12.13 -11.46 7.00
C PHE A 243 -13.42 -10.74 6.59
N ASN A 244 -14.16 -10.17 7.54
CA ASN A 244 -15.32 -9.35 7.22
C ASN A 244 -14.92 -8.11 6.39
N ARG A 245 -13.90 -7.34 6.83
CA ARG A 245 -13.42 -6.15 6.09
C ARG A 245 -12.86 -6.45 4.71
N THR A 246 -12.42 -7.68 4.45
CA THR A 246 -11.77 -8.07 3.20
C THR A 246 -12.61 -9.06 2.37
N LEU A 247 -13.94 -9.03 2.46
CA LEU A 247 -14.84 -9.91 1.68
C LEU A 247 -14.46 -11.40 1.80
N ASN A 248 -14.36 -11.89 3.05
CA ASN A 248 -13.86 -13.21 3.41
C ASN A 248 -12.42 -13.48 2.94
N GLY A 249 -11.60 -12.42 2.96
CA GLY A 249 -10.19 -12.47 2.57
C GLY A 249 -9.92 -12.44 1.08
N ARG A 250 -10.91 -12.12 0.24
CA ARG A 250 -10.81 -12.08 -1.23
C ARG A 250 -10.27 -10.76 -1.78
N ARG A 251 -10.09 -9.72 -0.95
CA ARG A 251 -9.45 -8.48 -1.40
C ARG A 251 -8.00 -8.76 -1.79
N LEU A 252 -7.54 -8.17 -2.90
CA LEU A 252 -6.17 -8.31 -3.35
C LEU A 252 -5.23 -7.37 -2.60
N VAL A 253 -4.04 -7.85 -2.26
CA VAL A 253 -2.97 -7.08 -1.61
C VAL A 253 -1.63 -7.31 -2.32
N PRO A 254 -0.78 -6.27 -2.42
CA PRO A 254 0.58 -6.43 -2.90
C PRO A 254 1.46 -7.02 -1.79
N VAL A 255 2.22 -8.06 -2.11
CA VAL A 255 3.10 -8.75 -1.17
C VAL A 255 4.49 -8.80 -1.77
N GLU A 256 5.46 -8.30 -1.02
CA GLU A 256 6.88 -8.55 -1.29
C GLU A 256 7.22 -9.97 -0.89
N VAL A 257 7.92 -10.65 -1.76
CA VAL A 257 8.18 -12.07 -1.67
C VAL A 257 9.69 -12.26 -1.79
N GLY A 258 10.28 -12.92 -0.79
CA GLY A 258 11.74 -13.00 -0.60
C GLY A 258 12.15 -12.51 0.79
N ARG A 259 13.43 -12.63 1.13
CA ARG A 259 13.95 -12.24 2.45
C ARG A 259 13.98 -10.72 2.65
N SER A 260 14.38 -9.99 1.62
CA SER A 260 14.59 -8.54 1.64
C SER A 260 14.58 -7.99 0.20
N TYR A 261 14.16 -6.73 -0.01
CA TYR A 261 14.19 -6.07 -1.32
C TYR A 261 15.58 -5.86 -1.92
N THR A 262 16.63 -6.09 -1.13
CA THR A 262 18.03 -6.05 -1.57
C THR A 262 18.55 -7.39 -2.13
N ASP A 263 17.78 -8.47 -2.02
CA ASP A 263 18.24 -9.83 -2.32
C ASP A 263 17.78 -10.27 -3.72
N GLU A 264 18.59 -11.04 -4.45
CA GLU A 264 18.29 -11.46 -5.84
C GLU A 264 16.98 -12.24 -5.99
N GLY A 265 16.57 -12.95 -4.93
CA GLY A 265 15.31 -13.71 -4.87
C GLY A 265 14.06 -12.85 -4.63
N TRP A 266 14.17 -11.52 -4.53
CA TRP A 266 13.03 -10.66 -4.23
C TRP A 266 12.14 -10.40 -5.44
N GLY A 267 10.84 -10.36 -5.20
CA GLY A 267 9.85 -9.88 -6.15
C GLY A 267 8.56 -9.42 -5.47
N GLN A 268 7.63 -8.90 -6.26
CA GLN A 268 6.30 -8.51 -5.80
C GLN A 268 5.25 -9.40 -6.46
N LYS A 269 4.25 -9.80 -5.70
CA LYS A 269 3.08 -10.56 -6.18
C LYS A 269 1.82 -9.92 -5.64
N ILE A 270 0.78 -9.84 -6.46
CA ILE A 270 -0.57 -9.49 -6.02
C ILE A 270 -1.30 -10.80 -5.73
N MET A 271 -1.85 -10.94 -4.53
CA MET A 271 -2.59 -12.15 -4.11
C MET A 271 -3.76 -11.80 -3.22
N GLU A 272 -4.68 -12.74 -3.03
CA GLU A 272 -5.78 -12.56 -2.07
C GLU A 272 -5.24 -12.46 -0.64
N PHE A 273 -5.84 -11.59 0.18
CA PHE A 273 -5.44 -11.43 1.59
C PHE A 273 -5.48 -12.75 2.38
N ARG A 274 -6.47 -13.62 2.14
CA ARG A 274 -6.53 -14.95 2.79
C ARG A 274 -5.38 -15.87 2.35
N GLU A 275 -4.94 -15.76 1.11
CA GLU A 275 -3.81 -16.54 0.60
C GLU A 275 -2.52 -16.07 1.27
N PHE A 276 -2.32 -14.76 1.36
CA PHE A 276 -1.21 -14.17 2.08
C PHE A 276 -1.15 -14.65 3.54
N LEU A 277 -2.28 -14.61 4.26
CA LEU A 277 -2.36 -15.10 5.64
C LEU A 277 -2.04 -16.59 5.75
N ASP A 278 -2.65 -17.45 4.93
CA ASP A 278 -2.44 -18.89 4.99
C ASP A 278 -0.98 -19.24 4.65
N LYS A 279 -0.47 -18.72 3.53
CA LYS A 279 0.84 -19.07 2.99
C LYS A 279 2.01 -18.44 3.76
N HIS A 280 1.96 -17.14 4.04
CA HIS A 280 3.13 -16.39 4.53
C HIS A 280 3.08 -16.09 6.03
N ILE A 281 1.88 -15.95 6.62
CA ILE A 281 1.74 -15.72 8.07
C ILE A 281 1.66 -17.06 8.83
N TRP A 282 0.75 -17.95 8.41
CA TRP A 282 0.49 -19.22 9.09
C TRP A 282 1.25 -20.41 8.49
N ARG A 283 1.95 -20.23 7.36
CA ARG A 283 2.75 -21.26 6.68
C ARG A 283 1.97 -22.56 6.42
N GLY A 284 0.73 -22.43 5.95
CA GLY A 284 -0.18 -23.53 5.65
C GLY A 284 -0.87 -24.17 6.87
N LYS A 285 -0.59 -23.70 8.09
CA LYS A 285 -1.19 -24.23 9.33
C LYS A 285 -2.61 -23.71 9.60
N LEU A 286 -3.12 -22.79 8.79
CA LEU A 286 -4.45 -22.20 8.99
C LEU A 286 -5.57 -23.18 8.60
N ARG A 287 -5.29 -24.12 7.69
CA ARG A 287 -6.19 -25.22 7.32
C ARG A 287 -6.01 -26.38 8.30
N LEU A 288 -6.92 -26.50 9.27
CA LEU A 288 -7.01 -27.68 10.15
C LEU A 288 -7.08 -28.96 9.30
N GLY A 289 -6.06 -29.81 9.37
CA GLY A 289 -6.04 -31.13 8.71
C GLY A 289 -4.91 -31.38 7.69
N ALA A 290 -3.91 -30.51 7.59
CA ALA A 290 -2.70 -30.85 6.82
C ALA A 290 -2.04 -32.11 7.41
N ARG A 291 -1.79 -33.11 6.55
CA ARG A 291 -1.13 -34.38 6.92
C ARG A 291 0.22 -34.07 7.60
N PRO A 292 0.67 -34.91 8.56
CA PRO A 292 2.05 -34.84 9.03
C PRO A 292 2.96 -34.92 7.79
N ARG A 293 3.94 -34.02 7.67
CA ARG A 293 4.96 -34.09 6.61
C ARG A 293 5.54 -35.52 6.61
N ASP A 294 5.54 -36.16 5.45
CA ASP A 294 6.21 -37.46 5.27
C ASP A 294 7.67 -37.32 5.72
N GLU A 295 8.19 -38.32 6.45
CA GLU A 295 9.57 -38.39 6.99
C GLU A 295 10.67 -38.43 5.91
N HIS A 296 10.32 -38.24 4.64
CA HIS A 296 11.25 -38.18 3.53
C HIS A 296 11.51 -36.70 3.21
N GLY A 297 12.50 -36.14 3.91
CA GLY A 297 12.93 -34.74 3.86
C GLY A 297 13.40 -34.25 2.49
N ASN A 298 12.45 -34.03 1.58
CA ASN A 298 12.64 -33.17 0.43
C ASN A 298 11.83 -31.89 0.65
N SER A 299 12.32 -31.03 1.55
CA SER A 299 11.82 -29.67 1.78
C SER A 299 12.27 -28.78 0.62
N GLY A 300 11.66 -28.97 -0.54
CA GLY A 300 11.95 -28.22 -1.77
C GLY A 300 11.04 -27.01 -2.01
N ASP A 301 9.98 -26.81 -1.22
CA ASP A 301 9.30 -25.53 -1.14
C ASP A 301 10.02 -24.70 -0.08
N ASP A 302 11.02 -23.93 -0.51
CA ASP A 302 11.63 -22.90 0.34
C ASP A 302 10.51 -22.03 0.92
N GLU A 303 10.51 -21.88 2.25
CA GLU A 303 9.57 -21.08 3.02
C GLU A 303 9.77 -19.58 2.71
N GLU A 304 9.35 -19.19 1.51
CA GLU A 304 9.51 -17.86 0.95
C GLU A 304 8.79 -16.83 1.86
N THR A 305 9.56 -15.91 2.44
CA THR A 305 9.01 -14.86 3.30
C THR A 305 8.11 -13.95 2.48
N GLY A 306 6.91 -13.68 2.99
CA GLY A 306 5.97 -12.73 2.39
C GLY A 306 5.76 -11.55 3.33
N TYR A 307 5.91 -10.33 2.81
CA TYR A 307 5.75 -9.10 3.57
C TYR A 307 4.90 -8.11 2.78
N MET A 308 3.72 -7.77 3.29
CA MET A 308 2.92 -6.66 2.76
C MET A 308 3.55 -5.37 3.28
N ALA A 309 4.44 -4.79 2.49
CA ALA A 309 5.24 -3.63 2.85
C ALA A 309 4.76 -2.38 2.13
N GLN A 310 4.85 -1.23 2.81
CA GLN A 310 4.70 0.10 2.21
C GLN A 310 3.46 0.27 1.31
N HIS A 311 2.30 -0.23 1.75
CA HIS A 311 1.05 -0.15 0.97
C HIS A 311 0.02 0.75 1.66
N ASP A 312 -0.60 1.67 0.91
CA ASP A 312 -1.74 2.45 1.37
C ASP A 312 -3.03 1.62 1.38
N LEU A 313 -3.05 0.64 2.28
CA LEU A 313 -4.18 -0.26 2.47
C LEU A 313 -5.43 0.49 2.95
N LEU A 314 -5.26 1.63 3.63
CA LEU A 314 -6.36 2.35 4.26
C LEU A 314 -7.17 3.14 3.23
N SER A 315 -6.54 3.65 2.18
CA SER A 315 -7.25 4.18 1.01
C SER A 315 -7.95 3.07 0.21
N GLN A 316 -7.32 1.88 0.09
CA GLN A 316 -7.93 0.74 -0.59
C GLN A 316 -9.13 0.15 0.18
N ILE A 317 -9.09 0.17 1.51
CA ILE A 317 -10.12 -0.36 2.41
C ILE A 317 -10.51 0.72 3.44
N PRO A 318 -11.36 1.69 3.06
CA PRO A 318 -11.71 2.84 3.91
C PRO A 318 -12.31 2.47 5.27
N ALA A 319 -12.94 1.29 5.38
CA ALA A 319 -13.44 0.80 6.66
C ALA A 319 -12.34 0.65 7.73
N LEU A 320 -11.11 0.31 7.33
CA LEU A 320 -9.94 0.23 8.21
C LEU A 320 -9.39 1.61 8.58
N ARG A 321 -9.49 2.58 7.66
CA ARG A 321 -9.10 3.98 7.92
C ARG A 321 -9.86 4.59 9.10
N ASN A 322 -11.08 4.12 9.35
CA ASN A 322 -11.93 4.53 10.48
C ASN A 322 -11.51 3.92 11.82
N ASP A 323 -10.49 3.06 11.86
CA ASP A 323 -10.00 2.41 13.08
C ASP A 323 -8.81 3.11 13.73
N ILE A 324 -8.26 4.12 13.05
CA ILE A 324 -7.08 4.87 13.48
C ILE A 324 -7.26 6.37 13.24
N SER A 325 -6.44 7.19 13.90
CA SER A 325 -6.37 8.64 13.70
C SER A 325 -4.95 9.02 13.25
N ILE A 326 -4.81 10.16 12.58
CA ILE A 326 -3.48 10.74 12.34
C ILE A 326 -2.95 11.25 13.69
N PRO A 327 -1.73 10.87 14.13
CA PRO A 327 -1.14 11.43 15.35
C PRO A 327 -0.99 12.95 15.24
N ASP A 328 -1.37 13.69 16.29
CA ASP A 328 -1.43 15.16 16.24
C ASP A 328 -0.09 15.80 15.82
N CYS A 329 1.04 15.20 16.21
CA CYS A 329 2.37 15.68 15.83
C CYS A 329 2.64 15.69 14.32
N CYS A 330 1.86 14.97 13.49
CA CYS A 330 1.96 15.04 12.03
C CYS A 330 1.45 16.38 11.46
N TYR A 331 0.78 17.21 12.26
CA TYR A 331 0.35 18.56 11.87
C TYR A 331 1.36 19.65 12.24
N ILE A 332 2.49 19.28 12.87
CA ILE A 332 3.61 20.18 13.09
C ILE A 332 4.36 20.32 11.77
N ASP A 333 4.65 21.55 11.35
CA ASP A 333 5.53 21.86 10.22
C ASP A 333 6.99 21.61 10.64
N PRO A 334 7.60 20.48 10.25
CA PRO A 334 8.89 20.09 10.79
C PRO A 334 10.02 20.70 9.94
N PRO A 335 11.25 20.83 10.48
CA PRO A 335 12.37 21.32 9.69
C PRO A 335 12.69 20.34 8.54
N GLY A 336 13.13 20.88 7.40
CA GLY A 336 13.68 20.06 6.32
C GLY A 336 14.98 19.35 6.73
N ALA A 337 15.50 18.50 5.84
CA ALA A 337 16.76 17.78 6.08
C ALA A 337 17.93 18.75 6.32
N GLU A 338 18.78 18.44 7.30
CA GLU A 338 19.90 19.31 7.69
C GLU A 338 20.99 19.41 6.61
N PRO A 339 21.66 20.58 6.47
CA PRO A 339 22.73 20.77 5.51
C PRO A 339 23.85 19.71 5.62
N GLY A 340 24.25 19.16 4.48
CA GLY A 340 25.31 18.15 4.41
C GLY A 340 24.85 16.70 4.63
N THR A 341 23.60 16.49 5.06
CA THR A 341 23.01 15.14 5.14
C THR A 341 22.70 14.58 3.75
N PRO A 342 22.63 13.23 3.58
CA PRO A 342 22.33 12.61 2.28
C PRO A 342 21.02 13.12 1.64
N VAL A 343 19.96 13.28 2.43
CA VAL A 343 18.66 13.77 1.96
C VAL A 343 18.76 15.23 1.49
N TYR A 344 19.45 16.09 2.24
CA TYR A 344 19.65 17.49 1.84
C TYR A 344 20.39 17.58 0.50
N LEU A 345 21.48 16.83 0.35
CA LEU A 345 22.28 16.81 -0.88
C LEU A 345 21.49 16.26 -2.07
N ALA A 346 20.64 15.26 -1.86
CA ALA A 346 19.75 14.74 -2.89
C ALA A 346 18.73 15.79 -3.35
N LYS A 347 18.00 16.43 -2.41
CA LYS A 347 17.05 17.51 -2.70
C LYS A 347 17.74 18.70 -3.39
N GLN A 348 18.98 19.02 -3.01
CA GLN A 348 19.77 20.06 -3.67
C GLN A 348 20.05 19.73 -5.14
N ARG A 349 20.54 18.51 -5.44
CA ARG A 349 20.78 18.05 -6.82
C ARG A 349 19.52 18.09 -7.68
N GLU A 350 18.38 17.69 -7.11
CA GLU A 350 17.08 17.75 -7.80
C GLU A 350 16.67 19.18 -8.14
N ARG A 351 16.83 20.12 -7.20
CA ARG A 351 16.55 21.55 -7.43
C ARG A 351 17.46 22.14 -8.51
N GLU A 352 18.75 21.80 -8.49
CA GLU A 352 19.71 22.24 -9.51
C GLU A 352 19.37 21.66 -10.89
N ALA A 353 19.03 20.37 -10.97
CA ALA A 353 18.58 19.72 -12.20
C ALA A 353 17.28 20.32 -12.75
N ALA A 354 16.32 20.65 -11.88
CA ALA A 354 15.07 21.30 -12.26
C ALA A 354 15.31 22.72 -12.80
N LYS A 355 16.24 23.47 -12.19
CA LYS A 355 16.67 24.79 -12.69
C LYS A 355 17.35 24.68 -14.06
N ALA A 356 18.26 23.72 -14.24
CA ALA A 356 18.92 23.48 -15.52
C ALA A 356 17.92 23.18 -16.65
N LYS A 357 16.94 22.29 -16.40
CA LYS A 357 15.86 21.97 -17.35
C LYS A 357 15.02 23.18 -17.73
N LYS A 358 14.72 24.07 -16.78
CA LYS A 358 13.99 25.33 -17.05
C LYS A 358 14.81 26.29 -17.94
N THR A 359 16.11 26.37 -17.73
CA THR A 359 17.01 27.21 -18.54
C THR A 359 17.16 26.67 -19.97
N GLU A 360 17.28 25.36 -20.16
CA GLU A 360 17.35 24.73 -21.49
C GLU A 360 16.04 24.84 -22.28
N GLY A 361 14.89 24.82 -21.60
CA GLY A 361 13.57 25.05 -22.22
C GLY A 361 13.37 26.48 -22.77
N MET A 362 14.17 27.45 -22.31
CA MET A 362 14.10 28.85 -22.77
C MET A 362 14.95 29.11 -24.04
N THR A 363 15.81 28.17 -24.45
CA THR A 363 16.74 28.35 -25.59
C THR A 363 16.23 27.83 -26.94
N SER A 364 14.92 27.75 -27.14
CA SER A 364 14.33 27.55 -28.48
C SER A 364 13.91 28.89 -29.08
N PRO A 365 14.53 29.37 -30.17
CA PRO A 365 14.11 30.62 -30.80
C PRO A 365 12.84 30.37 -31.62
N LYS A 366 11.68 30.80 -31.12
CA LYS A 366 10.57 31.18 -31.98
C LYS A 366 10.50 32.69 -32.00
N ALA A 367 10.81 33.26 -33.16
CA ALA A 367 10.47 34.63 -33.48
C ALA A 367 8.95 34.75 -33.56
N ASP A 368 8.36 35.59 -32.71
CA ASP A 368 7.41 36.60 -33.16
C ASP A 368 7.24 37.67 -32.09
N GLU A 369 7.35 38.93 -32.52
CA GLU A 369 7.17 40.13 -31.71
C GLU A 369 5.69 40.32 -31.37
N SER A 370 5.36 40.51 -30.08
CA SER A 370 4.75 41.74 -29.57
C SER A 370 4.17 41.60 -28.15
N SER A 371 4.39 42.67 -27.37
CA SER A 371 3.79 43.06 -26.08
C SER A 371 4.38 42.50 -24.76
N PHE A 372 5.24 43.33 -24.14
CA PHE A 372 5.47 43.43 -22.68
C PHE A 372 4.44 44.42 -22.07
N PRO A 373 4.31 44.61 -20.73
CA PRO A 373 5.11 44.05 -19.62
C PRO A 373 4.29 43.53 -18.40
N ALA A 374 4.91 42.69 -17.58
CA ALA A 374 4.99 42.89 -16.12
C ALA A 374 5.99 41.89 -15.53
N GLU A 375 7.16 42.40 -15.16
CA GLU A 375 8.08 41.72 -14.26
C GLU A 375 7.34 41.43 -12.94
N LYS A 376 7.18 40.15 -12.60
CA LYS A 376 7.07 39.71 -11.22
C LYS A 376 8.39 39.07 -10.86
N ASP A 377 9.12 39.74 -9.98
CA ASP A 377 10.18 39.14 -9.18
C ASP A 377 9.61 37.93 -8.44
N ASP A 378 9.89 36.72 -8.95
CA ASP A 378 9.74 35.49 -8.18
C ASP A 378 10.95 35.33 -7.25
N ASN A 379 11.09 36.29 -6.35
CA ASN A 379 11.86 36.14 -5.11
C ASN A 379 10.89 35.93 -3.95
N ALA A 380 9.92 35.02 -4.16
CA ALA A 380 9.06 34.53 -3.11
C ALA A 380 9.87 33.54 -2.27
N SER A 381 10.40 34.05 -1.16
CA SER A 381 10.58 33.28 0.06
C SER A 381 9.42 32.30 0.24
N GLU A 382 9.71 31.07 0.67
CA GLU A 382 8.74 30.15 1.31
C GLU A 382 8.21 30.74 2.63
N ALA A 383 7.63 31.93 2.57
CA ALA A 383 6.95 32.63 3.66
C ALA A 383 5.64 33.26 3.15
N GLY A 384 5.11 32.72 2.04
CA GLY A 384 4.00 33.30 1.27
C GLY A 384 2.86 32.35 0.95
N SER A 385 2.69 31.24 1.68
CA SER A 385 1.45 30.47 1.66
C SER A 385 0.80 30.49 3.04
N LEU A 386 0.24 31.64 3.43
CA LEU A 386 -0.48 31.77 4.70
C LEU A 386 -1.85 31.05 4.70
N MET A 387 -2.13 30.19 3.70
CA MET A 387 -3.23 29.22 3.66
C MET A 387 -2.91 28.00 2.77
N ALA A 388 -1.69 27.44 2.83
CA ALA A 388 -1.54 26.03 2.47
C ALA A 388 -2.05 25.22 3.65
N PHE A 389 -3.21 24.58 3.50
CA PHE A 389 -3.62 23.56 4.47
C PHE A 389 -2.49 22.52 4.54
N PRO A 390 -2.04 22.09 5.73
CA PRO A 390 -1.06 21.02 5.84
C PRO A 390 -1.60 19.83 5.06
N THR A 391 -0.81 19.33 4.12
CA THR A 391 -1.15 18.12 3.37
C THR A 391 -1.20 16.96 4.35
N ASP A 392 -2.28 16.17 4.31
CA ASP A 392 -2.38 14.97 5.13
C ASP A 392 -1.13 14.09 4.93
N PRO A 393 -0.62 13.43 6.00
CA PRO A 393 0.54 12.57 5.89
C PRO A 393 0.26 11.39 4.95
N ILE A 394 1.31 10.93 4.27
CA ILE A 394 1.26 9.68 3.50
C ILE A 394 1.19 8.52 4.50
N ILE A 395 0.15 7.70 4.41
CA ILE A 395 -0.08 6.60 5.34
C ILE A 395 0.26 5.28 4.65
N ASN A 396 1.16 4.51 5.25
CA ASN A 396 1.51 3.17 4.76
C ASN A 396 1.25 2.11 5.83
N THR A 397 0.80 0.95 5.38
CA THR A 397 0.54 -0.22 6.22
C THR A 397 1.58 -1.30 5.97
N TRP A 398 2.05 -1.92 7.05
CA TRP A 398 3.03 -3.00 7.05
C TRP A 398 2.43 -4.22 7.74
N ILE A 399 2.27 -5.36 7.04
CA ILE A 399 1.78 -6.62 7.61
C ILE A 399 2.75 -7.73 7.25
N GLY A 400 3.27 -8.45 8.24
CA GLY A 400 4.23 -9.52 7.99
C GLY A 400 4.34 -10.53 9.13
N PRO A 401 4.94 -11.70 8.85
CA PRO A 401 5.29 -12.67 9.89
C PRO A 401 6.40 -12.13 10.80
N SER A 402 6.74 -12.88 11.84
CA SER A 402 8.04 -12.70 12.50
C SER A 402 9.17 -12.92 11.49
N TRP A 403 10.32 -12.27 11.72
CA TRP A 403 11.51 -12.28 10.87
C TRP A 403 11.43 -11.51 9.54
N THR A 404 10.37 -10.74 9.29
CA THR A 404 10.44 -9.75 8.19
C THR A 404 11.52 -8.72 8.46
N ILE A 405 12.25 -8.36 7.40
CA ILE A 405 13.36 -7.42 7.46
C ILE A 405 13.07 -6.27 6.51
N SER A 406 13.19 -5.04 7.01
CA SER A 406 13.46 -3.87 6.19
C SER A 406 14.95 -3.54 6.39
N PRO A 407 15.78 -3.69 5.33
CA PRO A 407 17.19 -3.29 5.33
C PRO A 407 17.43 -1.90 5.91
N LEU A 408 18.68 -1.63 6.27
CA LEU A 408 19.08 -0.31 6.74
C LEU A 408 18.92 0.71 5.60
N HIS A 409 18.00 1.66 5.74
CA HIS A 409 17.71 2.70 4.75
C HIS A 409 17.30 4.01 5.43
N HIS A 410 17.19 5.09 4.67
CA HIS A 410 16.60 6.34 5.14
C HIS A 410 15.51 6.85 4.20
N ASP A 411 14.59 7.63 4.77
CA ASP A 411 13.47 8.25 4.05
C ASP A 411 13.68 9.76 3.87
N GLN A 412 12.90 10.35 2.97
CA GLN A 412 12.91 11.79 2.66
C GLN A 412 11.92 12.61 3.50
N TYR A 413 11.18 11.94 4.40
CA TYR A 413 10.12 12.47 5.24
C TYR A 413 10.43 12.25 6.72
N HIS A 414 9.79 13.03 7.59
CA HIS A 414 9.61 12.64 8.98
C HIS A 414 8.59 11.50 9.06
N ASN A 415 8.73 10.62 10.05
CA ASN A 415 7.89 9.42 10.16
C ASN A 415 7.45 9.14 11.59
N ILE A 416 6.15 8.90 11.80
CA ILE A 416 5.63 8.24 12.99
C ILE A 416 5.31 6.81 12.61
N LEU A 417 6.08 5.85 13.12
CA LEU A 417 5.78 4.42 12.99
C LEU A 417 5.02 3.94 14.21
N VAL A 418 3.75 3.57 14.05
CA VAL A 418 2.89 3.03 15.10
C VAL A 418 2.83 1.51 15.00
N GLN A 419 3.10 0.80 16.11
CA GLN A 419 2.94 -0.65 16.17
C GLN A 419 1.53 -0.99 16.67
N VAL A 420 0.67 -1.54 15.79
CA VAL A 420 -0.74 -1.83 16.11
C VAL A 420 -0.93 -3.25 16.63
N VAL A 421 -0.21 -4.23 16.06
CA VAL A 421 -0.22 -5.63 16.52
C VAL A 421 1.19 -6.16 16.43
N GLY A 422 1.65 -6.94 17.41
CA GLY A 422 2.97 -7.59 17.35
C GLY A 422 4.10 -6.69 17.87
N THR A 423 5.33 -6.93 17.41
CA THR A 423 6.52 -6.28 17.99
C THR A 423 7.64 -6.23 16.96
N LYS A 424 8.32 -5.09 16.88
CA LYS A 424 9.47 -4.88 15.97
C LYS A 424 10.71 -4.46 16.77
N TYR A 425 11.86 -4.93 16.32
CA TYR A 425 13.15 -4.38 16.72
C TYR A 425 13.60 -3.37 15.67
N ILE A 426 14.10 -2.23 16.12
CA ILE A 426 14.50 -1.12 15.26
C ILE A 426 15.85 -0.60 15.73
N ARG A 427 16.80 -0.47 14.80
CA ARG A 427 18.10 0.16 15.03
C ARG A 427 18.23 1.37 14.11
N LEU A 428 18.65 2.51 14.65
CA LEU A 428 18.80 3.77 13.91
C LEU A 428 20.21 4.35 14.02
N TYR A 429 20.63 5.02 12.95
CA TYR A 429 21.89 5.74 12.86
C TYR A 429 21.62 7.18 12.41
N SER A 430 22.40 8.11 12.95
CA SER A 430 22.29 9.54 12.64
C SER A 430 22.46 9.79 11.13
N PRO A 431 21.74 10.76 10.53
CA PRO A 431 22.00 11.20 9.16
C PRO A 431 23.42 11.74 8.94
N HIS A 432 24.11 12.11 10.02
CA HIS A 432 25.51 12.56 10.02
C HIS A 432 26.52 11.41 10.10
N THR A 433 26.06 10.17 10.23
CA THR A 433 26.97 9.02 10.24
C THR A 433 27.72 8.98 8.90
N PRO A 434 29.07 8.97 8.91
CA PRO A 434 29.85 8.99 7.69
C PRO A 434 29.44 7.90 6.69
N ALA A 435 29.36 8.25 5.42
CA ALA A 435 29.07 7.28 4.35
C ALA A 435 30.09 6.13 4.30
N SER A 436 31.34 6.38 4.73
CA SER A 436 32.39 5.37 4.87
C SER A 436 32.11 4.33 5.97
N GLN A 437 31.19 4.62 6.89
CA GLN A 437 30.75 3.69 7.93
C GLN A 437 29.40 3.07 7.59
N ILE A 438 28.44 3.81 7.03
CA ILE A 438 27.10 3.28 6.67
C ILE A 438 27.10 2.51 5.35
N HIS A 439 28.08 2.73 4.47
CA HIS A 439 28.22 2.07 3.17
C HIS A 439 26.93 2.12 2.33
N PRO A 440 26.43 3.32 1.97
CA PRO A 440 25.27 3.45 1.10
C PRO A 440 25.51 2.75 -0.23
N ARG A 441 24.42 2.21 -0.82
CA ARG A 441 24.41 1.70 -2.18
C ARG A 441 24.59 2.82 -3.19
N GLY A 442 24.73 2.44 -4.45
CA GLY A 442 24.88 3.39 -5.55
C GLY A 442 23.75 3.21 -6.55
N GLN A 443 24.07 3.47 -7.82
CA GLN A 443 23.18 3.14 -8.91
C GLN A 443 23.26 1.64 -9.21
N GLU A 444 22.12 0.98 -9.24
CA GLU A 444 22.00 -0.46 -9.51
C GLU A 444 21.12 -0.70 -10.74
N TRP A 445 21.49 -1.71 -11.53
CA TRP A 445 20.72 -2.14 -12.68
C TRP A 445 19.66 -3.13 -12.23
N VAL A 446 18.40 -2.79 -12.44
CA VAL A 446 17.27 -3.69 -12.16
C VAL A 446 16.67 -4.13 -13.49
N ALA A 447 16.51 -5.44 -13.65
CA ALA A 447 15.77 -5.99 -14.77
C ALA A 447 14.29 -5.57 -14.63
N SER A 448 13.73 -4.95 -15.68
CA SER A 448 12.31 -4.65 -15.70
C SER A 448 11.53 -5.98 -15.65
N LYS A 449 10.84 -6.28 -14.55
CA LYS A 449 10.04 -7.50 -14.38
C LYS A 449 8.66 -7.42 -15.06
N ASP A 450 8.35 -6.32 -15.75
CA ASP A 450 7.04 -6.09 -16.40
C ASP A 450 6.83 -6.82 -17.73
N GLU A 451 7.59 -7.88 -18.02
CA GLU A 451 7.41 -8.69 -19.24
C GLU A 451 6.70 -10.02 -18.94
N THR A 452 5.42 -9.96 -18.60
CA THR A 452 4.51 -11.03 -19.04
C THR A 452 4.15 -10.76 -20.50
N GLU A 453 4.86 -11.46 -21.39
CA GLU A 453 4.57 -11.65 -22.81
C GLU A 453 4.61 -10.39 -23.71
N SER A 454 5.68 -10.33 -24.52
CA SER A 454 5.89 -9.49 -25.73
C SER A 454 6.59 -8.14 -25.57
N GLY A 455 7.93 -8.18 -25.51
CA GLY A 455 8.76 -6.97 -25.59
C GLY A 455 10.24 -7.23 -25.85
N THR A 456 10.61 -8.09 -26.80
CA THR A 456 12.04 -8.29 -27.14
C THR A 456 12.68 -6.98 -27.63
N SER A 457 13.70 -6.51 -26.92
CA SER A 457 14.67 -5.56 -27.47
C SER A 457 15.38 -6.17 -28.69
N SER A 458 15.94 -5.33 -29.58
CA SER A 458 16.58 -5.77 -30.83
C SER A 458 17.75 -6.74 -30.64
N ASP A 459 18.23 -6.94 -29.41
CA ASP A 459 19.34 -7.82 -29.05
C ASP A 459 18.97 -8.92 -28.01
N GLY A 460 17.69 -9.11 -27.69
CA GLY A 460 17.24 -10.21 -26.83
C GLY A 460 17.64 -10.11 -25.35
N GLU A 461 18.18 -8.97 -24.89
CA GLU A 461 18.40 -8.71 -23.45
C GLU A 461 17.22 -7.94 -22.83
N PRO A 462 16.81 -8.27 -21.60
CA PRO A 462 15.77 -7.55 -20.88
C PRO A 462 16.18 -6.09 -20.68
N ALA A 463 15.25 -5.15 -20.86
CA ALA A 463 15.50 -3.75 -20.61
C ALA A 463 15.91 -3.53 -19.14
N LYS A 464 17.17 -3.15 -18.92
CA LYS A 464 17.71 -2.86 -17.59
C LYS A 464 17.47 -1.38 -17.29
N ARG A 465 16.81 -1.08 -16.18
CA ARG A 465 16.61 0.28 -15.68
C ARG A 465 17.63 0.56 -14.59
N LEU A 466 18.26 1.72 -14.65
CA LEU A 466 19.16 2.19 -13.60
C LEU A 466 18.31 2.84 -12.48
N ILE A 467 18.43 2.32 -11.27
CA ILE A 467 17.72 2.82 -10.07
C ILE A 467 18.77 3.32 -9.07
N ASP A 468 18.55 4.51 -8.51
CA ASP A 468 19.38 5.03 -7.43
C ASP A 468 18.96 4.39 -6.11
N MET A 469 19.83 3.55 -5.54
CA MET A 469 19.61 2.87 -4.26
C MET A 469 20.41 3.52 -3.13
N SER A 470 20.96 4.72 -3.33
CA SER A 470 21.84 5.39 -2.35
C SER A 470 21.20 5.69 -0.99
N ASN A 471 19.87 5.61 -0.89
CA ASN A 471 19.15 5.67 0.37
C ASN A 471 19.14 4.35 1.16
N THR A 472 19.70 3.27 0.63
CA THR A 472 19.78 1.95 1.26
C THR A 472 21.25 1.56 1.47
N SER A 473 21.58 0.98 2.62
CA SER A 473 22.92 0.48 2.93
C SER A 473 23.23 -0.84 2.23
N LYS A 474 24.51 -1.09 1.95
CA LYS A 474 25.01 -2.40 1.53
C LYS A 474 25.11 -3.39 2.69
N VAL A 475 25.13 -2.91 3.92
CA VAL A 475 25.39 -3.71 5.11
C VAL A 475 24.13 -4.48 5.52
N ASP A 476 24.25 -5.80 5.57
CA ASP A 476 23.21 -6.68 6.10
C ASP A 476 23.29 -6.76 7.63
N VAL A 477 22.59 -5.85 8.29
CA VAL A 477 22.51 -5.79 9.76
C VAL A 477 21.98 -7.10 10.35
N ALA A 478 21.05 -7.77 9.67
CA ALA A 478 20.48 -9.03 10.15
C ALA A 478 21.51 -10.15 10.16
N ALA A 479 22.36 -10.24 9.13
CA ALA A 479 23.44 -11.22 9.06
C ALA A 479 24.48 -11.00 10.17
N ILE A 480 24.85 -9.74 10.44
CA ILE A 480 25.76 -9.39 11.54
C ILE A 480 25.16 -9.80 12.90
N GLU A 481 23.86 -9.58 13.13
CA GLU A 481 23.19 -9.98 14.37
C GLU A 481 23.13 -11.50 14.57
N LEU A 482 23.06 -12.27 13.48
CA LEU A 482 23.00 -13.73 13.52
C LEU A 482 24.39 -14.38 13.72
N SER A 483 25.45 -13.73 13.22
CA SER A 483 26.83 -14.23 13.29
C SER A 483 27.80 -13.25 13.98
N PRO A 484 27.59 -12.91 15.27
CA PRO A 484 28.43 -11.94 15.98
C PRO A 484 29.88 -12.43 16.20
N ALA A 485 30.14 -13.74 16.08
CA ALA A 485 31.48 -14.32 16.23
C ALA A 485 32.40 -14.01 15.04
N GLU A 486 31.85 -13.58 13.90
CA GLU A 486 32.58 -13.30 12.65
C GLU A 486 33.03 -11.83 12.56
N ASN A 487 33.30 -11.19 13.70
CA ASN A 487 33.60 -9.77 13.81
C ASN A 487 34.72 -9.30 12.86
N GLU A 488 35.80 -10.09 12.74
CA GLU A 488 36.92 -9.77 11.83
C GLU A 488 36.51 -9.77 10.36
N GLN A 489 35.62 -10.68 9.97
CA GLN A 489 35.10 -10.76 8.60
C GLN A 489 34.18 -9.59 8.29
N TRP A 490 33.28 -9.24 9.22
CA TRP A 490 32.40 -8.08 9.06
C TRP A 490 33.19 -6.77 8.98
N GLU A 491 34.22 -6.60 9.81
CA GLU A 491 35.11 -5.43 9.75
C GLU A 491 35.89 -5.38 8.43
N ALA A 492 36.33 -6.53 7.90
CA ALA A 492 37.01 -6.57 6.60
C ALA A 492 36.09 -6.20 5.42
N MET A 493 34.81 -6.60 5.49
CA MET A 493 33.83 -6.31 4.43
C MET A 493 33.26 -4.88 4.55
N TRP A 494 32.99 -4.43 5.77
CA TRP A 494 32.37 -3.14 6.07
C TRP A 494 33.21 -2.36 7.09
N PRO A 495 34.42 -1.90 6.72
CA PRO A 495 35.30 -1.21 7.65
C PRO A 495 34.60 -0.02 8.30
N GLY A 496 34.74 0.12 9.62
CA GLY A 496 34.15 1.24 10.35
C GLY A 496 32.67 1.09 10.72
N PHE A 497 31.93 0.11 10.17
CA PHE A 497 30.48 -0.03 10.42
C PHE A 497 30.20 -0.43 11.87
N LEU A 498 30.99 -1.34 12.44
CA LEU A 498 30.78 -1.84 13.81
C LEU A 498 31.06 -0.78 14.87
N GLN A 499 31.78 0.28 14.52
CA GLN A 499 32.08 1.44 15.37
C GLN A 499 31.13 2.61 15.12
N ALA A 500 30.20 2.50 14.16
CA ALA A 500 29.19 3.52 13.93
C ALA A 500 28.25 3.61 15.14
N GLU A 501 28.01 4.83 15.62
CA GLU A 501 27.08 5.07 16.72
C GLU A 501 25.64 4.82 16.27
N TYR A 502 24.89 4.09 17.09
CA TYR A 502 23.49 3.78 16.85
C TYR A 502 22.67 3.87 18.12
N ILE A 503 21.37 3.99 17.93
CA ILE A 503 20.36 3.85 18.97
C ILE A 503 19.34 2.80 18.55
N GLU A 504 18.64 2.20 19.50
CA GLU A 504 17.78 1.05 19.23
C GLU A 504 16.58 0.96 20.16
N THR A 505 15.53 0.28 19.69
CA THR A 505 14.35 0.01 20.51
C THR A 505 13.69 -1.29 20.09
N VAL A 506 13.02 -1.93 21.03
CA VAL A 506 11.92 -2.84 20.73
C VAL A 506 10.64 -2.02 20.79
N LEU A 507 9.94 -1.87 19.67
CA LEU A 507 8.67 -1.17 19.57
C LEU A 507 7.52 -2.15 19.82
N HIS A 508 6.79 -1.93 20.91
CA HIS A 508 5.70 -2.77 21.35
C HIS A 508 4.33 -2.29 20.83
N GLU A 509 3.35 -3.18 20.85
CA GLU A 509 1.95 -2.87 20.54
C GLU A 509 1.46 -1.65 21.34
N GLY A 510 0.92 -0.66 20.65
CA GLY A 510 0.44 0.62 21.22
C GLY A 510 1.50 1.71 21.33
N GLU A 511 2.77 1.42 21.05
CA GLU A 511 3.84 2.43 21.01
C GLU A 511 4.00 3.04 19.59
N CYS A 512 4.46 4.29 19.56
CA CYS A 512 4.86 4.98 18.34
C CYS A 512 6.36 5.28 18.40
N LEU A 513 7.03 5.26 17.25
CA LEU A 513 8.41 5.73 17.11
C LEU A 513 8.42 6.94 16.16
N TYR A 514 8.88 8.07 16.67
CA TYR A 514 9.25 9.21 15.84
C TYR A 514 10.65 8.97 15.23
N ILE A 515 10.71 9.06 13.91
CA ILE A 515 11.93 8.96 13.10
C ILE A 515 12.06 10.27 12.33
N PRO A 516 13.02 11.14 12.70
CA PRO A 516 13.26 12.39 11.99
C PRO A 516 13.77 12.12 10.57
N VAL A 517 13.54 13.08 9.67
CA VAL A 517 13.99 12.99 8.26
C VAL A 517 15.47 12.62 8.14
N GLY A 518 15.77 11.69 7.24
CA GLY A 518 17.14 11.26 6.93
C GLY A 518 17.80 10.32 7.93
N TRP A 519 17.16 9.98 9.05
CA TRP A 519 17.69 8.95 9.94
C TRP A 519 17.67 7.58 9.27
N TRP A 520 18.83 6.93 9.27
CA TRP A 520 18.96 5.57 8.78
C TRP A 520 18.32 4.63 9.78
N HIS A 521 17.49 3.70 9.33
CA HIS A 521 16.79 2.77 10.19
C HIS A 521 16.72 1.37 9.57
N TYR A 522 17.00 0.37 10.40
CA TYR A 522 16.85 -1.05 10.13
C TYR A 522 15.70 -1.58 10.98
N VAL A 523 14.83 -2.40 10.40
CA VAL A 523 13.64 -2.93 11.09
C VAL A 523 13.58 -4.45 10.95
N ARG A 524 13.34 -5.14 12.06
CA ARG A 524 13.11 -6.59 12.09
C ARG A 524 11.85 -6.94 12.88
N GLY A 525 10.94 -7.71 12.30
CA GLY A 525 9.77 -8.24 12.98
C GLY A 525 10.14 -9.28 14.04
N LEU A 526 9.84 -9.03 15.32
CA LEU A 526 10.02 -10.01 16.40
C LEU A 526 8.77 -10.86 16.61
N ARG A 527 7.59 -10.30 16.36
CA ARG A 527 6.30 -11.00 16.35
C ARG A 527 5.54 -10.60 15.10
N ALA A 528 4.85 -11.56 14.50
CA ALA A 528 3.95 -11.29 13.38
C ALA A 528 2.92 -10.22 13.77
N GLY A 529 2.61 -9.32 12.85
CA GLY A 529 1.82 -8.16 13.25
C GLY A 529 1.64 -7.10 12.17
N ILE A 530 1.11 -5.96 12.62
CA ILE A 530 0.72 -4.81 11.80
C ILE A 530 1.34 -3.55 12.36
N SER A 531 1.95 -2.74 11.48
CA SER A 531 2.39 -1.38 11.79
C SER A 531 1.78 -0.41 10.77
N VAL A 532 1.58 0.84 11.19
CA VAL A 532 1.15 1.94 10.33
C VAL A 532 2.17 3.07 10.44
N SER A 533 2.68 3.55 9.32
CA SER A 533 3.59 4.70 9.27
C SER A 533 2.90 5.92 8.68
N PHE A 534 3.21 7.09 9.24
CA PHE A 534 2.72 8.39 8.79
C PHE A 534 3.91 9.25 8.36
N TRP A 535 4.02 9.53 7.07
CA TRP A 535 5.11 10.34 6.51
C TRP A 535 4.64 11.76 6.22
N TRP A 536 5.37 12.77 6.71
CA TRP A 536 5.05 14.18 6.48
C TRP A 536 6.32 15.06 6.42
N GLY A 537 6.14 16.31 5.98
CA GLY A 537 7.20 17.32 5.87
C GLY A 537 7.93 17.38 4.53
#